data_AF-A0A7Y3KY48-F1
#
_entry.id   AF-A0A7Y3KY48-F1
#
_cell.length_a   1.000
_cell.length_b   1.000
_cell.length_c   1.000
_cell.angle_alpha   90.00
_cell.angle_beta   90.00
_cell.angle_gamma   90.00
#
_symmetry.space_group_name_H-M   'P 1'
#
loop_
_entity.id
_entity.type
_entity.pdbx_description
1 polymer ?
#
loop_
_entity_poly.entity_id
_entity_poly.type
_entity_poly.pdbx_seq_one_letter_code
_entity_poly.pdbx_strand_id
1 'polypeptide(L)'
;MTKVDYIRDDRGGWAAVPVDDSTGATEVLQAPQLPSTTTSYRELSDHAGLLRNVVRSIAGDVASLHRNLGHRGLDERAQEFKGLTTRELLDELNRLGFTWRDVARMAKVSVPAVQKWRKGESASGENHKRLMVLKALMTMLEEEHLVADVATWADGPMATGAPITPLDLIAGGREDLAVELAARQSSPEDVLDEFESEWRDRYRSDYRVERSSDGLLSIVVATDSATTQI
;
A
#
# COMPACT_ATOMS: atom_id res chain seq x y z
N MET A 1 89.07 -7.59 -16.49
CA MET A 1 89.78 -6.84 -15.41
C MET A 1 88.97 -7.06 -14.14
N THR A 2 89.42 -7.97 -13.28
CA THR A 2 88.68 -8.44 -12.11
C THR A 2 88.80 -7.42 -10.98
N LYS A 3 87.66 -6.94 -10.47
CA LYS A 3 87.61 -5.96 -9.37
C LYS A 3 87.75 -6.73 -8.05
N VAL A 4 88.68 -6.30 -7.20
CA VAL A 4 88.94 -6.93 -5.89
C VAL A 4 88.83 -5.84 -4.83
N ASP A 5 87.95 -6.05 -3.86
CA ASP A 5 87.82 -5.18 -2.70
C ASP A 5 88.51 -5.80 -1.48
N TYR A 6 89.06 -4.93 -0.63
CA TYR A 6 89.79 -5.29 0.58
C TYR A 6 89.01 -4.89 1.81
N ILE A 7 88.83 -5.84 2.74
CA ILE A 7 88.22 -5.58 4.05
C ILE A 7 89.26 -5.90 5.13
N ARG A 8 89.25 -5.08 6.19
CA ARG A 8 90.20 -5.17 7.31
C ARG A 8 89.67 -6.17 8.33
N ASP A 9 90.49 -7.15 8.70
CA ASP A 9 90.11 -8.11 9.72
C ASP A 9 90.34 -7.57 11.14
N ASP A 10 89.78 -8.27 12.14
CA ASP A 10 89.81 -7.87 13.55
C ASP A 10 91.19 -7.99 14.21
N ARG A 11 92.23 -8.37 13.45
CA ARG A 11 93.64 -8.31 13.87
C ARG A 11 94.45 -7.29 13.07
N GLY A 12 93.78 -6.45 12.29
CA GLY A 12 94.34 -5.28 11.63
C GLY A 12 95.02 -5.54 10.29
N GLY A 13 94.88 -6.73 9.70
CA GLY A 13 95.41 -7.08 8.37
C GLY A 13 94.34 -6.99 7.27
N TRP A 14 94.76 -6.65 6.04
CA TRP A 14 93.86 -6.59 4.88
C TRP A 14 93.85 -7.92 4.13
N ALA A 15 92.68 -8.55 3.99
CA ALA A 15 92.49 -9.76 3.21
C ALA A 15 91.69 -9.45 1.93
N ALA A 16 92.14 -10.00 0.79
CA ALA A 16 91.42 -9.93 -0.48
C ALA A 16 90.36 -11.03 -0.53
N VAL A 17 89.10 -10.66 -0.74
CA VAL A 17 88.00 -11.61 -0.94
C VAL A 17 87.58 -11.55 -2.42
N PRO A 18 87.44 -12.69 -3.12
CA PRO A 18 86.96 -12.69 -4.49
C PRO A 18 85.48 -12.27 -4.53
N VAL A 19 85.18 -11.24 -5.31
CA VAL A 19 83.82 -10.81 -5.61
C VAL A 19 83.24 -11.80 -6.61
N ASP A 20 82.32 -12.65 -6.17
CA ASP A 20 81.59 -13.58 -7.02
C ASP A 20 80.58 -12.79 -7.85
N ASP A 21 80.80 -12.74 -9.16
CA ASP A 21 79.92 -12.12 -10.16
C ASP A 21 78.79 -13.11 -10.49
N SER A 22 78.06 -13.56 -9.46
CA SER A 22 76.84 -14.35 -9.66
C SER A 22 75.70 -13.38 -9.97
N THR A 23 75.32 -13.39 -11.24
CA THR A 23 74.08 -12.77 -11.77
C THR A 23 72.89 -13.49 -11.14
N GLY A 24 72.58 -13.14 -9.88
CA GLY A 24 71.35 -13.51 -9.20
C GLY A 24 70.21 -12.68 -9.76
N ALA A 25 69.33 -13.33 -10.53
CA ALA A 25 68.08 -12.75 -10.99
C ALA A 25 67.39 -12.04 -9.82
N THR A 26 67.11 -10.75 -9.99
CA THR A 26 66.21 -10.02 -9.11
C THR A 26 64.82 -10.63 -9.29
N GLU A 27 64.48 -11.61 -8.47
CA GLU A 27 63.11 -12.05 -8.32
C GLU A 27 62.36 -10.87 -7.70
N VAL A 28 61.72 -10.08 -8.57
CA VAL A 28 60.80 -9.03 -8.15
C VAL A 28 59.68 -9.75 -7.41
N LEU A 29 59.71 -9.70 -6.08
CA LEU A 29 58.57 -10.10 -5.25
C LEU A 29 57.41 -9.19 -5.66
N GLN A 30 56.60 -9.73 -6.56
CA GLN A 30 55.38 -9.10 -7.03
C GLN A 30 54.53 -8.85 -5.79
N ALA A 31 54.28 -7.57 -5.46
CA ALA A 31 53.42 -7.22 -4.35
C ALA A 31 52.11 -8.02 -4.47
N PRO A 32 51.62 -8.68 -3.40
CA PRO A 32 50.38 -9.43 -3.47
C PRO A 32 49.32 -8.49 -4.01
N GLN A 33 48.79 -8.83 -5.19
CA GLN A 33 47.68 -8.09 -5.77
C GLN A 33 46.52 -8.30 -4.80
N LEU A 34 46.25 -7.29 -3.97
CA LEU A 34 45.01 -7.29 -3.18
C LEU A 34 43.89 -7.39 -4.22
N PRO A 35 43.02 -8.42 -4.16
CA PRO A 35 41.89 -8.49 -5.06
C PRO A 35 41.09 -7.21 -4.83
N SER A 36 41.12 -6.33 -5.82
CA SER A 36 40.27 -5.16 -5.85
C SER A 36 38.89 -5.73 -6.10
N THR A 37 38.12 -5.99 -5.04
CA THR A 37 36.69 -6.25 -5.13
C THR A 37 36.00 -4.97 -5.60
N THR A 38 36.24 -4.62 -6.86
CA THR A 38 35.40 -3.69 -7.60
C THR A 38 34.14 -4.48 -7.85
N THR A 39 33.18 -4.43 -6.92
CA THR A 39 31.84 -4.98 -7.15
C THR A 39 31.38 -4.44 -8.49
N SER A 40 31.22 -5.34 -9.45
CA SER A 40 30.91 -4.93 -10.82
C SER A 40 29.55 -4.23 -10.83
N TYR A 41 29.35 -3.25 -11.71
CA TYR A 41 28.05 -2.59 -11.87
C TYR A 41 26.89 -3.59 -12.03
N ARG A 42 27.18 -4.73 -12.67
CA ARG A 42 26.24 -5.85 -12.81
C ARG A 42 25.86 -6.47 -11.46
N GLU A 43 26.82 -6.77 -10.59
CA GLU A 43 26.56 -7.32 -9.26
C GLU A 43 25.77 -6.34 -8.39
N LEU A 44 26.05 -5.03 -8.49
CA LEU A 44 25.27 -4.00 -7.79
C LEU A 44 23.83 -3.93 -8.33
N SER A 45 23.65 -4.01 -9.65
CA SER A 45 22.33 -4.03 -10.29
C SER A 45 21.55 -5.30 -9.91
N ASP A 46 22.20 -6.46 -9.88
CA ASP A 46 21.59 -7.73 -9.49
C ASP A 46 21.19 -7.71 -8.01
N HIS A 47 22.05 -7.17 -7.13
CA HIS A 47 21.75 -6.99 -5.72
C HIS A 47 20.59 -6.00 -5.50
N ALA A 48 20.56 -4.88 -6.22
CA ALA A 48 19.46 -3.92 -6.17
C ALA A 48 18.14 -4.53 -6.68
N GLY A 49 18.20 -5.36 -7.72
CA GLY A 49 17.04 -6.10 -8.24
C GLY A 49 16.51 -7.11 -7.22
N LEU A 50 17.40 -7.85 -6.56
CA LEU A 50 17.04 -8.78 -5.49
C LEU A 50 16.41 -8.05 -4.30
N LEU A 51 17.02 -6.94 -3.86
CA LEU A 51 16.46 -6.11 -2.79
C LEU A 51 15.07 -5.58 -3.14
N ARG A 52 14.87 -5.10 -4.37
CA ARG A 52 13.55 -4.66 -4.86
C ARG A 52 12.51 -5.78 -4.79
N ASN A 53 12.88 -6.99 -5.19
CA ASN A 53 11.98 -8.14 -5.15
C ASN A 53 11.62 -8.54 -3.71
N VAL A 54 12.61 -8.54 -2.81
CA VAL A 54 12.39 -8.80 -1.37
C VAL A 54 11.45 -7.75 -0.78
N VAL A 55 11.70 -6.46 -1.02
CA VAL A 55 10.84 -5.37 -0.55
C VAL A 55 9.42 -5.52 -1.09
N ARG A 56 9.25 -5.84 -2.39
CA ARG A 56 7.93 -6.06 -2.99
C ARG A 56 7.21 -7.25 -2.35
N SER A 57 7.92 -8.35 -2.07
CA SER A 57 7.36 -9.51 -1.39
C SER A 57 6.90 -9.17 0.02
N ILE A 58 7.76 -8.52 0.81
CA ILE A 58 7.44 -8.11 2.19
C ILE A 58 6.26 -7.13 2.19
N ALA A 59 6.23 -6.16 1.27
CA ALA A 59 5.10 -5.25 1.15
C ALA A 59 3.79 -5.99 0.86
N GLY A 60 3.82 -7.01 -0.01
CA GLY A 60 2.67 -7.88 -0.28
C GLY A 60 2.22 -8.70 0.93
N ASP A 61 3.17 -9.23 1.71
CA ASP A 61 2.89 -9.98 2.93
C ASP A 61 2.28 -9.08 4.02
N VAL A 62 2.82 -7.86 4.19
CA VAL A 62 2.31 -6.86 5.13
C VAL A 62 0.89 -6.45 4.77
N ALA A 63 0.62 -6.15 3.49
CA ALA A 63 -0.74 -5.81 3.04
C ALA A 63 -1.71 -6.97 3.27
N SER A 64 -1.30 -8.20 2.97
CA SER A 64 -2.14 -9.40 3.21
C SER A 64 -2.40 -9.64 4.69
N LEU A 65 -1.40 -9.44 5.55
CA LEU A 65 -1.56 -9.53 6.99
C LEU A 65 -2.50 -8.45 7.51
N HIS A 66 -2.37 -7.21 7.05
CA HIS A 66 -3.23 -6.10 7.44
C HIS A 66 -4.70 -6.40 7.09
N ARG A 67 -4.97 -6.85 5.86
CA ARG A 67 -6.31 -7.26 5.43
C ARG A 67 -6.88 -8.41 6.29
N ASN A 68 -6.08 -9.43 6.56
CA ASN A 68 -6.50 -10.56 7.39
C ASN A 68 -6.78 -10.15 8.84
N LEU A 69 -5.96 -9.27 9.41
CA LEU A 69 -6.16 -8.73 10.75
C LEU A 69 -7.39 -7.84 10.80
N GLY A 70 -7.64 -7.00 9.79
CA GLY A 70 -8.84 -6.18 9.69
C GLY A 70 -10.11 -7.03 9.64
N HIS A 71 -10.15 -8.05 8.77
CA HIS A 71 -11.31 -8.92 8.64
C HIS A 71 -11.58 -9.73 9.92
N ARG A 72 -10.52 -10.28 10.53
CA ARG A 72 -10.64 -11.02 11.80
C ARG A 72 -11.04 -10.11 12.96
N GLY A 73 -10.46 -8.91 13.04
CA GLY A 73 -10.78 -7.93 14.07
C GLY A 73 -12.24 -7.49 14.00
N LEU A 74 -12.77 -7.26 12.78
CA LEU A 74 -14.19 -6.99 12.57
C LEU A 74 -15.08 -8.16 12.98
N ASP A 75 -14.70 -9.39 12.66
CA ASP A 75 -15.45 -10.60 13.05
C ASP A 75 -15.46 -10.81 14.57
N GLU A 76 -14.35 -10.51 15.26
CA GLU A 76 -14.24 -10.55 16.71
C GLU A 76 -15.12 -9.46 17.36
N ARG A 77 -15.04 -8.23 16.87
CA ARG A 77 -15.87 -7.09 17.33
C ARG A 77 -17.36 -7.31 17.06
N ALA A 78 -17.71 -7.98 15.95
CA ALA A 78 -19.09 -8.36 15.65
C ALA A 78 -19.70 -9.28 16.72
N GLN A 79 -18.90 -10.04 17.47
CA GLN A 79 -19.41 -10.89 18.56
C GLN A 79 -19.97 -10.07 19.73
N GLU A 80 -19.55 -8.82 19.91
CA GLU A 80 -20.10 -7.91 20.93
C GLU A 80 -21.61 -7.70 20.73
N PHE A 81 -22.09 -7.81 19.49
CA PHE A 81 -23.49 -7.60 19.11
C PHE A 81 -24.32 -8.88 19.00
N LYS A 82 -23.77 -10.05 19.37
CA LYS A 82 -24.46 -11.35 19.28
C LYS A 82 -25.75 -11.43 20.11
N GLY A 83 -25.88 -10.60 21.15
CA GLY A 83 -27.09 -10.51 21.96
C GLY A 83 -28.25 -9.76 21.29
N LEU A 84 -27.99 -9.01 20.21
CA LEU A 84 -29.00 -8.23 19.50
C LEU A 84 -29.75 -9.10 18.50
N THR A 85 -31.03 -8.83 18.34
CA THR A 85 -31.85 -9.40 17.27
C THR A 85 -31.57 -8.70 15.93
N THR A 86 -31.91 -9.36 14.82
CA THR A 86 -31.81 -8.76 13.48
C THR A 86 -32.54 -7.41 13.38
N ARG A 87 -33.70 -7.28 14.04
CA ARG A 87 -34.46 -6.03 14.03
C ARG A 87 -33.70 -4.93 14.77
N GLU A 88 -33.17 -5.23 15.96
CA GLU A 88 -32.39 -4.26 16.73
C GLU A 88 -31.16 -3.80 15.96
N LEU A 89 -30.41 -4.71 15.31
CA LEU A 89 -29.28 -4.35 14.46
C LEU A 89 -29.67 -3.38 13.33
N LEU A 90 -30.81 -3.63 12.66
CA LEU A 90 -31.31 -2.73 11.62
C LEU A 90 -31.72 -1.37 12.21
N ASP A 91 -32.39 -1.36 13.35
CA ASP A 91 -32.79 -0.11 14.02
C ASP A 91 -31.57 0.71 14.45
N GLU A 92 -30.51 0.07 14.98
CA GLU A 92 -29.25 0.74 15.28
C GLU A 92 -28.61 1.35 14.02
N LEU A 93 -28.48 0.58 12.93
CA LEU A 93 -27.91 1.09 11.68
C LEU A 93 -28.70 2.29 11.11
N ASN A 94 -30.03 2.27 11.24
CA ASN A 94 -30.85 3.40 10.81
C ASN A 94 -30.77 4.61 11.76
N ARG A 95 -30.53 4.41 13.06
CA ARG A 95 -30.23 5.53 13.98
C ARG A 95 -28.94 6.25 13.62
N LEU A 96 -27.98 5.53 13.03
CA LEU A 96 -26.76 6.12 12.46
C LEU A 96 -26.99 6.90 11.17
N GLY A 97 -28.22 6.89 10.62
CA GLY A 97 -28.59 7.65 9.42
C GLY A 97 -28.60 6.84 8.12
N PHE A 98 -28.20 5.56 8.14
CA PHE A 98 -28.22 4.73 6.93
C PHE A 98 -29.64 4.43 6.44
N THR A 99 -29.85 4.54 5.13
CA THR A 99 -31.13 4.12 4.55
C THR A 99 -31.20 2.60 4.44
N TRP A 100 -32.43 2.05 4.40
CA TRP A 100 -32.62 0.60 4.22
C TRP A 100 -32.06 0.06 2.91
N ARG A 101 -31.94 0.91 1.90
CA ARG A 101 -31.32 0.56 0.63
C ARG A 101 -29.82 0.35 0.81
N ASP A 102 -29.19 1.24 1.57
CA ASP A 102 -27.76 1.22 1.82
C ASP A 102 -27.39 0.05 2.70
N VAL A 103 -28.16 -0.20 3.77
CA VAL A 103 -27.99 -1.39 4.61
C VAL A 103 -28.15 -2.67 3.78
N ALA A 104 -29.16 -2.75 2.89
CA ALA A 104 -29.34 -3.91 2.03
C ALA A 104 -28.14 -4.10 1.08
N ARG A 105 -27.64 -3.01 0.49
CA ARG A 105 -26.51 -3.00 -0.43
C ARG A 105 -25.23 -3.46 0.27
N MET A 106 -24.91 -2.88 1.43
CA MET A 106 -23.75 -3.24 2.25
C MET A 106 -23.83 -4.68 2.77
N ALA A 107 -25.01 -5.14 3.20
CA ALA A 107 -25.20 -6.52 3.67
C ALA A 107 -25.31 -7.54 2.51
N LYS A 108 -25.25 -7.09 1.25
CA LYS A 108 -25.37 -7.90 0.03
C LYS A 108 -26.67 -8.72 0.01
N VAL A 109 -27.79 -8.08 0.37
CA VAL A 109 -29.14 -8.66 0.35
C VAL A 109 -30.12 -7.75 -0.35
N SER A 110 -31.33 -8.25 -0.61
CA SER A 110 -32.37 -7.45 -1.26
C SER A 110 -33.08 -6.53 -0.26
N VAL A 111 -33.50 -5.34 -0.72
CA VAL A 111 -34.33 -4.43 0.10
C VAL A 111 -35.60 -5.12 0.62
N PRO A 112 -36.32 -5.96 -0.16
CA PRO A 112 -37.44 -6.74 0.37
C PRO A 112 -37.05 -7.66 1.55
N ALA A 113 -35.85 -8.24 1.56
CA ALA A 113 -35.40 -9.06 2.69
C ALA A 113 -35.27 -8.21 3.97
N VAL A 114 -34.65 -7.03 3.87
CA VAL A 114 -34.56 -6.07 4.99
C VAL A 114 -35.96 -5.66 5.48
N GLN A 115 -36.89 -5.39 4.56
CA GLN A 115 -38.27 -5.06 4.92
C GLN A 115 -38.99 -6.18 5.68
N LYS A 116 -38.77 -7.45 5.29
CA LYS A 116 -39.31 -8.62 6.01
C LYS A 116 -38.74 -8.72 7.43
N TRP A 117 -37.44 -8.53 7.58
CA TRP A 117 -36.79 -8.57 8.89
C TRP A 117 -37.26 -7.48 9.84
N ARG A 118 -37.50 -6.27 9.32
CA ARG A 118 -38.13 -5.18 10.09
C ARG A 118 -39.51 -5.56 10.62
N LYS A 119 -40.31 -6.25 9.79
CA LYS A 119 -41.64 -6.77 10.17
C LYS A 119 -41.57 -7.93 11.16
N GLY A 120 -40.39 -8.49 11.43
CA GLY A 120 -40.17 -9.53 12.44
C GLY A 120 -39.93 -10.92 11.90
N GLU A 121 -39.81 -11.08 10.58
CA GLU A 121 -39.31 -12.34 10.03
C GLU A 121 -37.84 -12.53 10.41
N SER A 122 -37.45 -13.75 10.73
CA SER A 122 -36.06 -14.06 11.07
C SER A 122 -35.17 -14.02 9.83
N ALA A 123 -33.98 -13.45 9.99
CA ALA A 123 -32.90 -13.61 9.01
C ALA A 123 -32.23 -14.99 9.19
N SER A 124 -31.55 -15.48 8.15
CA SER A 124 -30.61 -16.59 8.33
C SER A 124 -29.46 -16.17 9.25
N GLY A 125 -28.79 -17.13 9.90
CA GLY A 125 -27.63 -16.85 10.76
C GLY A 125 -26.50 -16.12 10.03
N GLU A 126 -26.28 -16.44 8.75
CA GLU A 126 -25.31 -15.75 7.89
C GLU A 126 -25.68 -14.28 7.66
N ASN A 127 -26.93 -13.98 7.29
CA ASN A 127 -27.37 -12.60 7.10
C ASN A 127 -27.36 -11.81 8.41
N HIS A 128 -27.69 -12.46 9.52
CA HIS A 128 -27.57 -11.88 10.84
C HIS A 128 -26.10 -11.54 11.17
N LYS A 129 -25.15 -12.45 10.87
CA LYS A 129 -23.71 -12.19 11.01
C LYS A 129 -23.27 -10.97 10.20
N ARG A 130 -23.70 -10.84 8.94
CA ARG A 130 -23.37 -9.68 8.11
C ARG A 130 -23.84 -8.37 8.74
N LEU A 131 -25.03 -8.33 9.33
CA LEU A 131 -25.52 -7.13 10.03
C LEU A 131 -24.71 -6.82 11.29
N MET A 132 -24.28 -7.85 12.04
CA MET A 132 -23.38 -7.64 13.18
C MET A 132 -22.02 -7.09 12.74
N VAL A 133 -21.44 -7.60 11.65
CA VAL A 133 -20.18 -7.11 11.07
C VAL A 133 -20.33 -5.66 10.61
N LEU A 134 -21.44 -5.30 9.94
CA LEU A 134 -21.70 -3.91 9.58
C LEU A 134 -21.82 -3.01 10.81
N LYS A 135 -22.55 -3.43 11.86
CA LYS A 135 -22.64 -2.65 13.09
C LYS A 135 -21.28 -2.49 13.76
N ALA A 136 -20.47 -3.54 13.80
CA ALA A 136 -19.11 -3.49 14.33
C ALA A 136 -18.24 -2.50 13.54
N LEU A 137 -18.30 -2.55 12.21
CA LEU A 137 -17.59 -1.61 11.35
C LEU A 137 -18.00 -0.16 11.65
N MET A 138 -19.29 0.15 11.66
CA MET A 138 -19.74 1.54 11.95
C MET A 138 -19.30 1.99 13.35
N THR A 139 -19.38 1.10 14.33
CA THR A 139 -18.96 1.39 15.71
C THR A 139 -17.46 1.69 15.77
N MET A 140 -16.64 0.91 15.07
CA MET A 140 -15.21 1.14 14.95
C MET A 140 -14.88 2.48 14.25
N LEU A 141 -15.62 2.82 13.20
CA LEU A 141 -15.47 4.11 12.51
C LEU A 141 -15.81 5.30 13.43
N GLU A 142 -16.88 5.20 14.23
CA GLU A 142 -17.25 6.25 15.20
C GLU A 142 -16.25 6.35 16.36
N GLU A 143 -15.95 5.22 17.01
CA GLU A 143 -15.24 5.21 18.29
C GLU A 143 -13.72 5.29 18.14
N GLU A 144 -13.16 4.60 17.15
CA GLU A 144 -11.70 4.46 17.00
C GLU A 144 -11.12 5.42 15.96
N HIS A 145 -11.90 5.72 14.90
CA HIS A 145 -11.49 6.62 13.83
C HIS A 145 -12.15 8.01 13.91
N LEU A 146 -13.00 8.24 14.92
CA LEU A 146 -13.63 9.54 15.21
C LEU A 146 -14.40 10.12 14.02
N VAL A 147 -15.02 9.25 13.21
CA VAL A 147 -15.91 9.66 12.13
C VAL A 147 -17.23 10.13 12.75
N ALA A 148 -17.43 11.45 12.79
CA ALA A 148 -18.53 12.08 13.53
C ALA A 148 -19.93 11.74 13.00
N ASP A 149 -20.08 11.59 11.68
CA ASP A 149 -21.31 11.15 11.02
C ASP A 149 -20.93 10.10 9.97
N VAL A 150 -21.06 8.83 10.35
CA VAL A 150 -20.61 7.72 9.51
C VAL A 150 -21.47 7.55 8.27
N ALA A 151 -22.77 7.84 8.33
CA ALA A 151 -23.64 7.75 7.16
C ALA A 151 -23.24 8.82 6.13
N THR A 152 -23.09 10.08 6.56
CA THR A 152 -22.64 11.16 5.68
C THR A 152 -21.25 10.90 5.13
N TRP A 153 -20.33 10.38 5.95
CA TRP A 153 -18.99 9.99 5.50
C TRP A 153 -19.02 8.87 4.45
N ALA A 154 -19.84 7.84 4.67
CA ALA A 154 -19.94 6.69 3.77
C ALA A 154 -20.57 7.03 2.41
N ASP A 155 -21.42 8.06 2.36
CA ASP A 155 -22.00 8.59 1.13
C ASP A 155 -21.13 9.65 0.44
N GLY A 156 -20.08 10.13 1.10
CA GLY A 156 -19.18 11.14 0.55
C GLY A 156 -18.34 10.58 -0.61
N PRO A 157 -18.19 11.30 -1.74
CA PRO A 157 -17.30 10.88 -2.82
C PRO A 157 -15.85 10.87 -2.35
N MET A 158 -15.12 9.79 -2.66
CA MET A 158 -13.73 9.64 -2.24
C MET A 158 -12.77 10.48 -3.07
N ALA A 159 -13.06 10.65 -4.36
CA ALA A 159 -12.26 11.44 -5.29
C ALA A 159 -13.13 12.37 -6.14
N THR A 160 -12.56 13.51 -6.54
CA THR A 160 -13.26 14.46 -7.41
C THR A 160 -13.47 13.83 -8.79
N GLY A 161 -14.70 13.88 -9.30
CA GLY A 161 -15.05 13.38 -10.63
C GLY A 161 -15.34 11.88 -10.71
N ALA A 162 -15.16 11.12 -9.61
CA ALA A 162 -15.57 9.73 -9.53
C ALA A 162 -16.76 9.57 -8.57
N PRO A 163 -17.89 8.98 -9.00
CA PRO A 163 -19.04 8.72 -8.14
C PRO A 163 -18.84 7.47 -7.27
N ILE A 164 -17.62 7.25 -6.75
CA ILE A 164 -17.30 6.15 -5.84
C ILE A 164 -17.22 6.68 -4.41
N THR A 165 -17.91 6.01 -3.49
CA THR A 165 -17.98 6.36 -2.07
C THR A 165 -17.47 5.22 -1.18
N PRO A 166 -17.17 5.45 0.11
CA PRO A 166 -16.80 4.37 1.02
C PRO A 166 -17.87 3.28 1.15
N LEU A 167 -19.16 3.64 0.97
CA LEU A 167 -20.26 2.67 0.91
C LEU A 167 -20.06 1.65 -0.23
N ASP A 168 -19.49 2.06 -1.37
CA ASP A 168 -19.18 1.15 -2.47
C ASP A 168 -18.08 0.15 -2.09
N LEU A 169 -17.07 0.56 -1.31
CA LEU A 169 -16.04 -0.33 -0.77
C LEU A 169 -16.67 -1.40 0.14
N ILE A 170 -17.51 -0.97 1.08
CA ILE A 170 -18.20 -1.84 2.03
C ILE A 170 -19.14 -2.81 1.28
N ALA A 171 -19.92 -2.30 0.32
CA ALA A 171 -20.77 -3.13 -0.53
C ALA A 171 -19.96 -4.10 -1.40
N GLY A 172 -18.72 -3.75 -1.75
CA GLY A 172 -17.75 -4.63 -2.41
C GLY A 172 -17.24 -5.75 -1.49
N GLY A 173 -17.40 -5.65 -0.17
CA GLY A 173 -16.72 -6.51 0.81
C GLY A 173 -15.25 -6.15 0.96
N ARG A 174 -14.92 -4.86 0.80
CA ARG A 174 -13.63 -4.26 1.07
C ARG A 174 -13.73 -3.34 2.28
N GLU A 175 -14.26 -3.87 3.37
CA GLU A 175 -14.34 -3.16 4.65
C GLU A 175 -12.94 -2.77 5.16
N ASP A 176 -11.92 -3.57 4.84
CA ASP A 176 -10.50 -3.26 5.09
C ASP A 176 -10.11 -1.89 4.53
N LEU A 177 -10.45 -1.61 3.28
CA LEU A 177 -10.14 -0.33 2.64
C LEU A 177 -10.92 0.84 3.21
N ALA A 178 -12.18 0.61 3.61
CA ALA A 178 -12.98 1.64 4.27
C ALA A 178 -12.35 2.06 5.62
N VAL A 179 -11.78 1.10 6.34
CA VAL A 179 -11.08 1.32 7.61
C VAL A 179 -9.75 2.03 7.39
N GLU A 180 -8.95 1.62 6.41
CA GLU A 180 -7.70 2.30 6.05
C GLU A 180 -7.93 3.77 5.66
N LEU A 181 -8.99 4.02 4.89
CA LEU A 181 -9.41 5.35 4.49
C LEU A 181 -9.80 6.20 5.70
N ALA A 182 -10.60 5.65 6.62
CA ALA A 182 -11.01 6.35 7.84
C ALA A 182 -9.83 6.62 8.77
N ALA A 183 -8.89 5.68 8.88
CA ALA A 183 -7.66 5.82 9.64
C ALA A 183 -6.64 6.79 9.03
N ARG A 184 -6.90 7.29 7.80
CA ARG A 184 -6.01 8.17 7.02
C ARG A 184 -4.63 7.54 6.80
N GLN A 185 -4.57 6.22 6.69
CA GLN A 185 -3.34 5.48 6.42
C GLN A 185 -2.98 5.52 4.92
N SER A 186 -4.00 5.64 4.07
CA SER A 186 -3.90 5.69 2.61
C SER A 186 -4.65 6.91 2.07
N SER A 187 -4.20 7.48 0.96
CA SER A 187 -4.97 8.52 0.27
C SER A 187 -6.21 7.93 -0.40
N PRO A 188 -7.28 8.72 -0.64
CA PRO A 188 -8.45 8.23 -1.37
C PRO A 188 -8.10 7.65 -2.75
N GLU A 189 -7.13 8.23 -3.44
CA GLU A 189 -6.65 7.76 -4.73
C GLU A 189 -5.93 6.41 -4.64
N ASP A 190 -5.09 6.20 -3.62
CA ASP A 190 -4.42 4.91 -3.39
C ASP A 190 -5.44 3.80 -3.09
N VAL A 191 -6.45 4.13 -2.27
CA VAL A 191 -7.55 3.21 -1.95
C VAL A 191 -8.34 2.85 -3.22
N LEU A 192 -8.61 3.83 -4.09
CA LEU A 192 -9.27 3.58 -5.36
C LEU A 192 -8.42 2.76 -6.32
N ASP A 193 -7.10 2.96 -6.34
CA ASP A 193 -6.18 2.18 -7.18
C ASP A 193 -6.16 0.71 -6.76
N GLU A 194 -6.28 0.43 -5.46
CA GLU A 194 -6.41 -0.95 -4.95
C GLU A 194 -7.82 -1.53 -5.16
N PHE A 195 -8.87 -0.72 -5.03
CA PHE A 195 -10.25 -1.19 -5.20
C PHE A 195 -10.60 -1.47 -6.66
N GLU A 196 -10.24 -0.56 -7.55
CA GLU A 196 -10.56 -0.60 -8.98
C GLU A 196 -9.53 0.18 -9.79
N SER A 197 -8.43 -0.46 -10.22
CA SER A 197 -7.28 0.20 -10.88
C SER A 197 -7.64 1.10 -12.08
N GLU A 198 -8.71 0.78 -12.81
CA GLU A 198 -9.17 1.51 -13.99
C GLU A 198 -10.17 2.63 -13.68
N TRP A 199 -10.39 2.97 -12.40
CA TRP A 199 -11.41 3.94 -11.98
C TRP A 199 -11.23 5.30 -12.66
N ARG A 200 -9.98 5.75 -12.88
CA ARG A 200 -9.70 7.04 -13.51
C ARG A 200 -10.23 7.10 -14.93
N ASP A 201 -10.09 6.02 -15.69
CA ASP A 201 -10.57 5.94 -17.07
C ASP A 201 -12.06 5.62 -17.12
N ARG A 202 -12.57 4.79 -16.21
CA ARG A 202 -14.00 4.44 -16.14
C ARG A 202 -14.89 5.64 -15.83
N TYR A 203 -14.46 6.50 -14.90
CA TYR A 203 -15.22 7.67 -14.46
C TYR A 203 -14.69 8.97 -15.06
N ARG A 204 -13.78 8.89 -16.02
CA ARG A 204 -13.33 10.05 -16.79
C ARG A 204 -14.54 10.69 -17.48
N SER A 205 -14.89 11.89 -17.05
CA SER A 205 -15.90 12.67 -17.75
C SER A 205 -15.22 13.57 -18.77
N ASP A 206 -15.58 13.40 -20.04
CA ASP A 206 -15.25 14.36 -21.12
C ASP A 206 -16.04 15.66 -20.99
N TYR A 207 -16.82 15.82 -19.92
CA TYR A 207 -17.69 16.95 -19.68
C TYR A 207 -17.37 17.63 -18.35
N ARG A 208 -17.38 18.96 -18.35
CA ARG A 208 -17.22 19.81 -17.16
C ARG A 208 -18.43 20.72 -17.02
N VAL A 209 -18.79 21.06 -15.78
CA VAL A 209 -19.81 22.07 -15.52
C VAL A 209 -19.12 23.44 -15.45
N GLU A 210 -19.51 24.35 -16.32
CA GLU A 210 -19.08 25.75 -16.31
C GLU A 210 -20.26 26.68 -16.08
N ARG A 211 -20.01 27.82 -15.46
CA ARG A 211 -21.01 28.87 -15.32
C ARG A 211 -20.99 29.70 -16.59
N SER A 212 -22.08 29.62 -17.37
CA SER A 212 -22.24 30.33 -18.64
C SER A 212 -22.42 31.84 -18.41
N SER A 213 -22.30 32.62 -19.48
CA SER A 213 -22.44 34.09 -19.48
C SER A 213 -23.78 34.61 -18.96
N ASP A 214 -24.81 33.75 -18.95
CA ASP A 214 -26.13 34.00 -18.39
C ASP A 214 -26.21 33.73 -16.86
N GLY A 215 -25.12 33.27 -16.25
CA GLY A 215 -25.04 32.91 -14.84
C GLY A 215 -25.62 31.54 -14.49
N LEU A 216 -26.08 30.76 -15.46
CA LEU A 216 -26.57 29.39 -15.27
C LEU A 216 -25.41 28.38 -15.39
N LEU A 217 -25.58 27.22 -14.75
CA LEU A 217 -24.64 26.11 -14.90
C LEU A 217 -24.93 25.40 -16.22
N SER A 218 -23.90 25.26 -17.06
CA SER A 218 -23.95 24.55 -18.32
C SER A 218 -22.92 23.42 -18.33
N ILE A 219 -23.21 22.33 -19.03
CA ILE A 219 -22.28 21.23 -19.25
C ILE A 219 -21.55 21.49 -20.57
N VAL A 220 -20.23 21.63 -20.51
CA VAL A 220 -19.35 21.82 -21.67
C VAL A 220 -18.48 20.60 -21.87
N VAL A 221 -18.14 20.29 -23.13
CA VAL A 221 -17.11 19.30 -23.43
C VAL A 221 -15.78 19.85 -22.93
N ALA A 222 -15.02 19.06 -22.17
CA ALA A 222 -13.67 19.36 -21.75
C ALA A 222 -12.76 19.31 -22.99
N THR A 223 -12.77 20.36 -23.78
CA THR A 223 -11.80 20.52 -24.88
C THR A 223 -10.42 20.72 -24.28
N ASP A 224 -9.54 19.77 -24.53
CA ASP A 224 -8.12 19.88 -24.22
C ASP A 224 -7.62 21.18 -24.85
N SER A 225 -7.13 22.09 -24.01
CA SER A 225 -6.67 23.42 -24.44
C SER A 225 -5.31 23.29 -25.12
N ALA A 226 -5.30 22.62 -26.26
CA ALA A 226 -4.12 22.42 -27.09
C ALA A 226 -4.50 22.57 -28.56
N THR A 227 -5.11 23.71 -28.95
CA THR A 227 -5.03 24.26 -30.31
C THR A 227 -5.38 25.76 -30.28
N THR A 228 -4.57 26.55 -30.99
CA THR A 228 -4.66 28.00 -31.25
C THR A 228 -3.81 28.93 -30.36
N GLN A 229 -2.49 28.78 -30.47
CA GLN A 229 -1.63 29.84 -31.05
C GLN A 229 -0.93 29.14 -32.22
N ILE A 230 -1.03 29.54 -33.49
CA ILE A 230 -0.64 30.80 -34.14
C ILE A 230 -1.53 30.99 -35.38
#